data_AF-A0A2G2X2P0-F1
#
_entry.id   AF-A0A2G2X2P0-F1
#
_cell.length_a   1.000
_cell.length_b   1.000
_cell.length_c   1.000
_cell.angle_alpha   90.00
_cell.angle_beta   90.00
_cell.angle_gamma   90.00
#
_symmetry.space_group_name_H-M   'P 1'
#
loop_
_entity.id
_entity.type
_entity.pdbx_description
1 polymer ?
#
loop_
_entity_poly.entity_id
_entity_poly.type
_entity_poly.pdbx_seq_one_letter_code
_entity_poly.pdbx_strand_id
1 'polypeptide(L)'
;MLNQIIKGFSIPAGLPWYLVYEVYILINCGDEFHWVLAVVVLKERSIRVYDSMSRRRRSRPSSEIQKLAKILPTYLDMSGFLDQKVRTDWSMIEAYWDKMANPFDVQYVEGIS
;
A
#
# COMPACT_ATOMS: atom_id res chain seq x y z
N MET A 1 -15.22 -19.21 -15.69
CA MET A 1 -16.08 -18.01 -15.69
C MET A 1 -16.70 -17.86 -14.30
N LEU A 2 -16.48 -16.72 -13.63
CA LEU A 2 -17.22 -16.16 -12.48
C LEU A 2 -17.03 -16.65 -11.01
N ASN A 3 -16.08 -17.52 -10.66
CA ASN A 3 -15.97 -18.01 -9.26
C ASN A 3 -14.69 -17.63 -8.48
N GLN A 4 -14.10 -16.44 -8.72
CA GLN A 4 -12.89 -16.01 -7.98
C GLN A 4 -12.89 -14.53 -7.50
N ILE A 5 -14.06 -13.94 -7.23
CA ILE A 5 -14.12 -12.53 -6.77
C ILE A 5 -14.44 -12.41 -5.26
N ILE A 6 -14.93 -13.46 -4.59
CA ILE A 6 -15.53 -13.35 -3.23
C ILE A 6 -14.65 -13.91 -2.09
N LYS A 7 -13.37 -14.23 -2.32
CA LYS A 7 -12.45 -14.60 -1.21
C LYS A 7 -11.08 -13.96 -1.41
N GLY A 8 -10.98 -12.71 -0.95
CA GLY A 8 -9.75 -11.98 -0.59
C GLY A 8 -8.52 -12.22 -1.46
N PHE A 9 -8.26 -11.27 -2.37
CA PHE A 9 -6.95 -11.04 -3.01
C PHE A 9 -6.12 -12.30 -3.29
N SER A 10 -6.50 -13.05 -4.32
CA SER A 10 -5.57 -13.96 -4.96
C SER A 10 -4.50 -13.12 -5.68
N ILE A 11 -3.33 -13.00 -5.06
CA ILE A 11 -2.10 -12.63 -5.76
C ILE A 11 -2.03 -13.56 -6.98
N PRO A 12 -1.94 -13.07 -8.23
CA PRO A 12 -1.73 -13.95 -9.36
C PRO A 12 -0.42 -14.70 -9.10
N ALA A 13 -0.53 -15.97 -8.72
CA ALA A 13 0.54 -16.79 -8.17
C ALA A 13 1.72 -17.05 -9.14
N GLY A 14 1.73 -16.37 -10.30
CA GLY A 14 2.77 -16.43 -11.31
C GLY A 14 3.38 -15.09 -11.68
N LEU A 15 2.95 -13.95 -11.12
CA LEU A 15 3.65 -12.68 -11.35
C LEU A 15 4.84 -12.57 -10.41
N PRO A 16 6.08 -12.44 -10.94
CA PRO A 16 7.22 -12.14 -10.11
C PRO A 16 6.98 -10.87 -9.29
N TRP A 17 7.30 -10.93 -8.00
CA TRP A 17 7.03 -9.87 -7.03
C TRP A 17 7.59 -8.49 -7.47
N TYR A 18 8.69 -8.48 -8.23
CA TYR A 18 9.29 -7.27 -8.78
C TYR A 18 8.44 -6.55 -9.86
N LEU A 19 7.40 -7.18 -10.42
CA LEU A 19 6.48 -6.54 -11.37
C LEU A 19 5.31 -5.81 -10.69
N VAL A 20 5.20 -5.91 -9.37
CA VAL A 20 4.12 -5.28 -8.62
C VAL A 20 4.43 -3.79 -8.40
N TYR A 21 3.50 -2.94 -8.82
CA TYR A 21 3.55 -1.47 -8.67
C TYR A 21 2.55 -0.96 -7.62
N GLU A 22 1.41 -1.64 -7.49
CA GLU A 22 0.34 -1.30 -6.57
C GLU A 22 -0.04 -2.53 -5.73
N VAL A 23 -0.13 -2.35 -4.41
CA VAL A 23 -0.56 -3.40 -3.47
C VAL A 23 -1.82 -2.91 -2.74
N TYR A 24 -2.87 -3.73 -2.78
CA TYR A 24 -4.15 -3.43 -2.16
C TYR A 24 -4.29 -4.20 -0.85
N ILE A 25 -4.57 -3.50 0.24
CA ILE A 25 -4.68 -4.06 1.59
C ILE A 25 -6.02 -3.61 2.19
N LEU A 26 -6.91 -4.55 2.45
CA LEU A 26 -8.12 -4.29 3.22
C LEU A 26 -7.82 -4.39 4.71
N ILE A 27 -8.09 -3.33 5.45
CA ILE A 27 -7.91 -3.24 6.89
C ILE A 27 -9.29 -3.15 7.53
N ASN A 28 -9.56 -4.07 8.46
CA ASN A 28 -10.72 -3.99 9.34
C ASN A 28 -10.33 -3.15 10.56
N CYS A 29 -11.06 -2.07 10.83
CA CYS A 29 -10.75 -1.15 11.92
C CYS A 29 -11.40 -1.52 13.27
N GLY A 30 -12.02 -2.69 13.37
CA GLY A 30 -12.50 -3.27 14.62
C GLY A 30 -13.88 -2.80 15.06
N ASP A 31 -14.46 -1.80 14.42
CA ASP A 31 -15.86 -1.42 14.52
C ASP A 31 -16.72 -2.12 13.47
N GLU A 32 -17.96 -2.43 13.84
CA GLU A 32 -18.92 -3.10 12.98
C GLU A 32 -19.14 -2.23 11.72
N PHE A 33 -18.60 -2.69 10.58
CA PHE A 33 -18.73 -2.11 9.23
C PHE A 33 -17.79 -0.95 8.84
N HIS A 34 -16.66 -0.76 9.51
CA HIS A 34 -15.61 0.16 9.03
C HIS A 34 -14.45 -0.61 8.39
N TRP A 35 -14.35 -0.45 7.08
CA TRP A 35 -13.25 -0.97 6.29
C TRP A 35 -12.45 0.19 5.69
N VAL A 36 -11.13 0.04 5.76
CA VAL A 36 -10.19 0.94 5.10
C VAL A 36 -9.45 0.17 4.04
N LEU A 37 -9.50 0.64 2.80
CA LEU A 37 -8.67 0.13 1.72
C LEU A 37 -7.41 0.99 1.62
N ALA A 38 -6.27 0.40 1.93
CA ALA A 38 -4.96 1.00 1.70
C ALA A 38 -4.39 0.50 0.37
N VAL A 39 -4.04 1.43 -0.52
CA VAL A 39 -3.37 1.17 -1.79
C VAL A 39 -1.95 1.69 -1.68
N VAL A 40 -0.98 0.77 -1.59
CA VAL A 40 0.45 1.10 -1.60
C VAL A 40 0.89 1.24 -3.05
N VAL A 41 1.18 2.47 -3.47
CA VAL A 41 1.78 2.78 -4.76
C VAL A 41 3.29 2.81 -4.58
N LEU A 42 3.94 1.66 -4.83
CA LEU A 42 5.38 1.50 -4.63
C LEU A 42 6.16 2.48 -5.49
N LYS A 43 5.67 2.81 -6.69
CA LYS A 43 6.37 3.75 -7.56
C LYS A 43 6.51 5.15 -7.00
N GLU A 44 5.48 5.58 -6.30
CA GLU A 44 5.35 6.93 -5.76
C GLU A 44 5.78 6.99 -4.29
N ARG A 45 6.15 5.84 -3.69
CA ARG A 45 6.33 5.68 -2.23
C ARG A 45 5.16 6.25 -1.42
N SER A 46 3.94 6.01 -1.90
CA SER A 46 2.73 6.54 -1.26
C SER A 46 1.75 5.44 -0.87
N ILE A 47 1.01 5.67 0.20
CA ILE A 47 -0.15 4.87 0.60
C ILE A 47 -1.39 5.75 0.44
N ARG A 48 -2.26 5.39 -0.50
CA ARG A 48 -3.56 6.02 -0.67
C ARG A 48 -4.58 5.27 0.18
N VAL A 49 -5.32 6.00 0.99
CA VAL A 49 -6.24 5.44 1.98
C VAL A 49 -7.66 5.82 1.59
N TYR A 50 -8.47 4.81 1.31
CA TYR A 50 -9.88 4.93 1.00
C TYR A 50 -10.67 4.42 2.19
N ASP A 51 -11.46 5.32 2.78
CA ASP A 51 -12.29 5.03 3.93
C ASP A 51 -13.72 4.74 3.46
N SER A 52 -14.25 3.55 3.82
CA SER A 52 -15.65 3.20 3.54
C SER A 52 -16.65 4.11 4.26
N MET A 53 -16.25 4.75 5.36
CA MET A 53 -17.04 5.77 6.05
C MET A 53 -16.78 7.17 5.48
N SER A 54 -17.31 7.43 4.29
CA SER A 54 -16.87 8.55 3.46
C SER A 54 -17.31 9.97 3.88
N ARG A 55 -17.83 10.27 5.09
CA ARG A 55 -18.51 11.59 5.24
C ARG A 55 -18.78 12.23 6.60
N ARG A 56 -18.33 11.73 7.76
CA ARG A 56 -18.74 12.37 9.05
C ARG A 56 -17.64 12.77 10.01
N ARG A 57 -16.43 12.25 9.87
CA ARG A 57 -15.31 12.63 10.71
C ARG A 57 -14.08 12.54 9.82
N ARG A 58 -13.23 13.57 9.81
CA ARG A 58 -11.83 13.36 9.40
C ARG A 58 -11.28 12.33 10.38
N SER A 59 -11.41 11.05 10.04
CA SER A 59 -10.87 9.97 10.83
C SER A 59 -9.39 10.26 10.92
N ARG A 60 -8.89 10.39 12.15
CA ARG A 60 -7.44 10.42 12.35
C ARG A 60 -6.87 9.20 11.63
N PRO A 61 -5.69 9.31 11.01
CA PRO A 61 -5.08 8.16 10.39
C PRO A 61 -5.15 6.95 11.31
N SER A 62 -5.76 5.86 10.86
CA SER A 62 -5.85 4.63 11.65
C SER A 62 -4.44 4.27 12.12
N SER A 63 -4.33 3.82 13.37
CA SER A 63 -3.02 3.53 13.98
C SER A 63 -2.25 2.47 13.18
N GLU A 64 -2.99 1.59 12.52
CA GLU A 64 -2.55 0.53 11.62
C GLU A 64 -1.92 1.11 10.36
N ILE A 65 -2.55 2.11 9.71
CA ILE A 65 -1.99 2.78 8.53
C ILE A 65 -0.69 3.50 8.86
N GLN A 66 -0.64 4.21 9.99
CA GLN A 66 0.59 4.90 10.41
C GLN A 66 1.72 3.92 10.71
N LYS A 67 1.41 2.77 11.35
CA LYS A 67 2.38 1.71 11.58
C LYS A 67 2.85 1.11 10.26
N LEU A 68 1.93 0.82 9.34
CA LEU A 68 2.23 0.29 8.01
C LEU A 68 3.19 1.22 7.26
N ALA A 69 2.89 2.52 7.20
CA ALA A 69 3.73 3.52 6.54
C ALA A 69 5.17 3.56 7.07
N LYS A 70 5.37 3.26 8.36
CA LYS A 70 6.67 3.25 9.03
C LYS A 70 7.45 1.94 8.84
N ILE A 71 6.78 0.78 8.91
CA ILE A 71 7.46 -0.52 8.83
C ILE A 71 7.70 -0.98 7.39
N LEU A 72 6.88 -0.50 6.44
CA LEU A 72 6.91 -0.94 5.06
C LEU A 72 8.25 -0.69 4.36
N PRO A 73 8.92 0.49 4.50
CA PRO A 73 10.26 0.68 3.96
C PRO A 73 11.26 -0.39 4.42
N THR A 74 11.29 -0.67 5.73
CA THR A 74 12.21 -1.66 6.33
C THR A 74 11.90 -3.07 5.86
N TYR A 75 10.62 -3.43 5.74
CA TYR A 75 10.24 -4.74 5.21
C TYR A 75 10.67 -4.93 3.76
N LEU A 76 10.46 -3.92 2.90
CA LEU A 76 10.87 -3.97 1.50
C LEU A 76 12.40 -4.09 1.36
N ASP A 77 13.15 -3.37 2.19
CA ASP A 77 14.61 -3.45 2.26
C ASP A 77 15.08 -4.85 2.67
N MET A 78 14.60 -5.37 3.80
CA MET A 78 14.95 -6.72 4.29
C MET A 78 14.58 -7.84 3.31
N SER A 79 13.48 -7.68 2.56
CA SER A 79 13.05 -8.66 1.56
C SER A 79 13.95 -8.70 0.31
N GLY A 80 14.93 -7.79 0.18
CA GLY A 80 15.75 -7.63 -1.02
C GLY A 80 14.95 -7.16 -2.24
N PHE A 81 13.75 -6.58 -2.02
CA PHE A 81 12.86 -6.13 -3.09
C PHE A 81 13.51 -5.06 -3.95
N LEU A 82 14.23 -4.14 -3.31
CA LEU A 82 14.93 -3.06 -3.99
C LEU A 82 16.17 -3.58 -4.72
N ASP A 83 16.92 -4.51 -4.13
CA ASP A 83 18.12 -5.11 -4.73
C ASP A 83 17.83 -5.86 -6.03
N GLN A 84 16.70 -6.58 -6.07
CA GLN A 84 16.23 -7.20 -7.32
C GLN A 84 15.81 -6.17 -8.38
N LYS A 85 15.37 -4.99 -7.96
CA LYS A 85 14.92 -3.88 -8.82
C LYS A 85 16.02 -2.89 -9.23
N VAL A 86 17.19 -2.89 -8.59
CA VAL A 86 18.39 -2.12 -9.04
C VAL A 86 18.79 -2.55 -10.45
N ARG A 87 18.55 -3.81 -10.84
CA ARG A 87 18.74 -4.30 -12.21
C ARG A 87 17.74 -3.76 -13.24
N THR A 88 16.64 -3.13 -12.81
CA THR A 88 15.54 -2.64 -13.67
C THR A 88 15.28 -1.13 -13.52
N ASP A 89 16.25 -0.39 -12.96
CA ASP A 89 16.29 1.09 -12.95
C ASP A 89 15.25 1.80 -12.07
N TRP A 90 15.09 1.32 -10.83
CA TRP A 90 14.31 2.00 -9.80
C TRP A 90 15.11 3.00 -8.97
N SER A 91 16.43 2.83 -8.93
CA SER A 91 17.37 3.73 -8.25
C SER A 91 17.44 5.12 -8.88
N MET A 92 17.01 5.28 -10.14
CA MET A 92 16.88 6.60 -10.78
C MET A 92 15.55 7.31 -10.48
N ILE A 93 14.60 6.66 -9.81
CA ILE A 93 13.35 7.34 -9.44
C ILE A 93 13.62 8.23 -8.23
N GLU A 94 13.51 9.55 -8.44
CA GLU A 94 13.79 10.60 -7.45
C GLU A 94 13.18 10.33 -6.07
N ALA A 95 11.99 9.73 -6.02
CA ALA A 95 11.30 9.38 -4.78
C ALA A 95 12.11 8.45 -3.86
N TYR A 96 13.01 7.62 -4.39
CA TYR A 96 13.82 6.68 -3.63
C TYR A 96 15.23 7.19 -3.29
N TRP A 97 15.69 8.27 -3.92
CA TRP A 97 17.11 8.69 -3.89
C TRP A 97 17.60 9.12 -2.50
N ASP A 98 16.76 9.85 -1.76
CA ASP A 98 17.08 10.42 -0.44
C ASP A 98 16.23 9.79 0.70
N LYS A 99 15.34 8.87 0.35
CA LYS A 99 14.21 8.47 1.21
C LYS A 99 14.13 6.99 1.52
N MET A 100 15.21 6.21 1.34
CA MET A 100 15.16 4.76 1.53
C MET A 100 14.62 4.37 2.91
N ALA A 101 15.11 5.01 3.98
CA ALA A 101 14.66 4.80 5.36
C ALA A 101 13.42 5.60 5.76
N ASN A 102 12.96 6.53 4.91
CA ASN A 102 11.84 7.40 5.24
C ASN A 102 10.50 6.66 5.07
N PRO A 103 9.52 6.90 5.95
CA PRO A 103 8.17 6.37 5.81
C PRO A 103 7.54 6.72 4.46
N PHE A 104 6.55 5.92 4.06
CA PHE A 104 5.72 6.23 2.89
C PHE A 104 4.79 7.41 3.19
N ASP A 105 4.54 8.25 2.19
CA ASP A 105 3.60 9.37 2.30
C ASP A 105 2.16 8.83 2.31
N VAL A 106 1.38 9.17 3.34
CA VAL A 106 -0.01 8.72 3.48
C VAL A 106 -0.96 9.79 2.96
N GLN A 107 -1.77 9.45 1.96
CA GLN A 107 -2.77 10.32 1.36
C GLN A 107 -4.18 9.77 1.60
N TYR A 108 -5.06 10.59 2.16
CA TYR A 108 -6.47 10.25 2.34
C TYR A 108 -7.25 10.70 1.11
N VAL A 109 -7.92 9.76 0.45
CA VAL A 109 -8.70 10.05 -0.76
C VAL A 109 -10.17 10.10 -0.36
N GLU A 110 -10.80 11.27 -0.51
CA GLU A 110 -12.24 11.43 -0.29
C GLU A 110 -13.02 10.87 -1.48
N GLY A 111 -13.75 9.78 -1.24
CA GLY A 111 -14.74 9.23 -2.17
C GLY A 111 -14.16 8.43 -3.34
N ILE A 112 -14.85 7.35 -3.68
CA ILE A 112 -14.87 6.79 -5.03
C ILE A 112 -16.28 7.16 -5.51
N SER A 113 -16.39 8.21 -6.33
CA SER A 113 -17.70 8.63 -6.86
C SER A 113 -18.12 7.79 -8.05
#